data_AF-A0A964H9Z5-F1
#
_entry.id   AF-A0A964H9Z5-F1
#
_cell.length_a   1.000
_cell.length_b   1.000
_cell.length_c   1.000
_cell.angle_alpha   90.00
_cell.angle_beta   90.00
_cell.angle_gamma   90.00
#
_symmetry.space_group_name_H-M   'P 1'
#
loop_
_entity.id
_entity.type
_entity.pdbx_description
1 polymer ?
#
loop_
_entity_poly.entity_id
_entity_poly.type
_entity_poly.pdbx_seq_one_letter_code
_entity_poly.pdbx_strand_id
1 'polypeptide(L)'
;MGTADNTIPRTKGTGIAWLRESIAARGPEADQAMARSLAPEEYRAYRTAMPISWVPEVAATRIFKAAGDILFAGAPSPLIEVGRGMAKANMTGIYSML
;
A
#
# COMPACT_ATOMS: atom_id res chain seq x y z
N MET A 1 -0.23 3.39 -37.99
CA MET A 1 -0.65 2.09 -37.45
C MET A 1 0.33 1.77 -36.32
N GLY A 2 0.15 2.21 -35.07
CA GLY A 2 -1.06 2.30 -34.28
C GLY A 2 -0.95 1.27 -33.15
N THR A 3 -0.06 1.50 -32.18
CA THR A 3 -0.19 0.89 -30.84
C THR A 3 -0.19 2.04 -29.87
N ALA A 4 -1.39 2.53 -29.53
CA ALA A 4 -1.54 3.28 -28.30
C ALA A 4 -0.96 2.40 -27.20
N ASP A 5 0.13 2.84 -26.57
CA ASP A 5 0.61 2.26 -25.34
C ASP A 5 -0.50 2.52 -24.32
N ASN A 6 -1.40 1.55 -24.21
CA ASN A 6 -2.52 1.53 -23.28
C ASN A 6 -1.90 1.27 -21.90
N THR A 7 -1.08 2.22 -21.45
CA THR A 7 -0.25 2.12 -20.26
C THR A 7 -1.21 2.02 -19.08
N ILE A 8 -1.33 0.82 -18.52
CA ILE A 8 -1.98 0.63 -17.23
C ILE A 8 -1.35 1.64 -16.27
N PRO A 9 -2.12 2.57 -15.68
CA PRO A 9 -1.60 3.57 -14.77
C PRO A 9 -0.75 2.93 -13.67
N ARG A 10 0.33 3.60 -13.27
CA ARG A 10 1.29 3.08 -12.28
C ARG A 10 1.56 4.13 -11.23
N THR A 11 1.76 3.66 -10.00
CA THR A 11 2.12 4.50 -8.86
C THR A 11 3.42 4.03 -8.20
N LYS A 12 4.03 4.90 -7.40
CA LYS A 12 5.23 4.55 -6.64
C LYS A 12 4.90 3.62 -5.47
N GLY A 13 5.83 2.70 -5.18
CA GLY A 13 5.70 1.72 -4.10
C GLY A 13 5.89 2.29 -2.69
N THR A 14 6.11 3.60 -2.53
CA THR A 14 6.34 4.26 -1.23
C THR A 14 5.22 3.95 -0.23
N GLY A 15 3.96 4.09 -0.64
CA GLY A 15 2.82 3.79 0.22
C GLY A 15 2.71 2.31 0.60
N ILE A 16 3.06 1.41 -0.32
CA ILE A 16 3.05 -0.03 -0.05
C ILE A 16 4.15 -0.41 0.95
N ALA A 17 5.33 0.21 0.86
CA ALA A 17 6.40 0.00 1.83
C ALA A 17 5.97 0.43 3.24
N TRP A 18 5.38 1.62 3.38
CA TRP A 18 4.83 2.10 4.65
C TRP A 18 3.74 1.17 5.20
N LEU A 19 2.83 0.69 4.35
CA LEU A 19 1.79 -0.26 4.76
C LEU A 19 2.38 -1.58 5.25
N ARG A 20 3.39 -2.10 4.58
CA ARG A 20 4.06 -3.35 4.97
C ARG A 20 4.70 -3.24 6.36
N GLU A 21 5.34 -2.11 6.65
CA GLU A 21 5.88 -1.82 7.99
C GLU A 21 4.75 -1.70 9.02
N SER A 22 3.65 -1.02 8.67
CA SER A 22 2.49 -0.84 9.55
C SER A 22 1.77 -2.15 9.88
N ILE A 23 1.63 -3.04 8.89
CA ILE A 23 1.06 -4.38 9.06
C ILE A 23 2.00 -5.26 9.90
N ALA A 24 3.30 -5.26 9.61
CA ALA A 24 4.27 -6.02 10.37
C ALA A 24 4.27 -5.64 11.86
N ALA A 25 4.08 -4.35 12.17
CA ALA A 25 3.96 -3.86 13.55
C ALA A 25 2.69 -4.36 14.27
N ARG A 26 1.64 -4.78 13.56
CA ARG A 26 0.44 -5.44 14.14
C ARG A 26 0.65 -6.92 14.44
N GLY A 27 1.71 -7.52 13.90
CA GLY A 27 2.10 -8.90 14.17
C GLY A 27 1.70 -9.89 13.07
N PRO A 28 2.04 -11.19 13.25
CA PRO A 28 1.97 -12.19 12.19
C PRO A 28 0.55 -12.45 11.66
N GLU A 29 -0.47 -12.29 12.50
CA GLU A 29 -1.87 -12.49 12.10
C GLU A 29 -2.33 -11.46 11.06
N ALA A 30 -1.89 -10.21 11.18
CA ALA A 30 -2.20 -9.16 10.22
C ALA A 30 -1.52 -9.43 8.86
N ASP A 31 -0.28 -9.94 8.88
CA ASP A 31 0.44 -10.30 7.66
C ASP A 31 -0.21 -11.53 6.96
N GLN A 32 -0.71 -12.50 7.74
CA GLN A 32 -1.53 -13.60 7.21
C GLN A 32 -2.89 -13.12 6.69
N ALA A 33 -3.49 -12.10 7.29
CA ALA A 33 -4.71 -11.49 6.77
C ALA A 33 -4.45 -10.82 5.41
N MET A 34 -3.33 -10.11 5.24
CA MET A 34 -2.92 -9.57 3.94
C MET A 34 -2.77 -10.65 2.86
N ALA A 35 -2.14 -11.79 3.21
CA ALA A 35 -1.97 -12.91 2.29
C ALA A 35 -3.29 -13.54 1.83
N ARG A 36 -4.31 -13.54 2.70
CA ARG A 36 -5.65 -14.08 2.40
C ARG A 36 -6.52 -13.11 1.61
N SER A 37 -6.30 -11.80 1.76
CA SER A 37 -7.13 -10.76 1.14
C SER A 37 -6.70 -10.37 -0.28
N LEU A 38 -5.54 -10.83 -0.75
CA LEU A 38 -4.94 -10.42 -2.02
C LEU A 38 -4.80 -11.60 -2.98
N ALA A 39 -4.90 -11.31 -4.28
CA ALA A 39 -4.50 -12.27 -5.30
C ALA A 39 -2.98 -12.55 -5.23
N PRO A 40 -2.48 -13.71 -5.71
CA PRO A 40 -1.06 -14.06 -5.60
C PRO A 40 -0.10 -13.01 -6.17
N GLU A 41 -0.46 -12.38 -7.28
CA GLU A 41 0.31 -11.32 -7.93
C GLU A 41 0.29 -10.00 -7.13
N GLU A 42 -0.85 -9.67 -6.52
CA GLU A 42 -1.01 -8.49 -5.65
C GLU A 42 -0.23 -8.69 -4.34
N TYR A 43 -0.30 -9.88 -3.75
CA TYR A 43 0.47 -10.23 -2.57
C TYR A 43 1.98 -10.23 -2.85
N ARG A 44 2.40 -10.74 -4.02
CA ARG A 44 3.80 -10.62 -4.46
C ARG A 44 4.22 -9.16 -4.55
N ALA A 45 3.42 -8.30 -5.17
CA ALA A 45 3.70 -6.87 -5.24
C ALA A 45 3.77 -6.23 -3.84
N TYR A 46 2.85 -6.57 -2.93
CA TYR A 46 2.90 -6.14 -1.53
C TYR A 46 4.23 -6.55 -0.85
N ARG A 47 4.68 -7.79 -1.05
CA ARG A 47 5.89 -8.32 -0.40
C ARG A 47 7.19 -7.75 -0.98
N THR A 48 7.24 -7.42 -2.26
CA THR A 48 8.49 -7.07 -2.94
C THR A 48 8.58 -5.61 -3.37
N ALA A 49 7.50 -4.83 -3.32
CA ALA A 49 7.54 -3.43 -3.71
C ALA A 49 8.55 -2.66 -2.85
N MET A 50 9.47 -1.98 -3.53
CA MET A 50 10.36 -0.99 -2.94
C MET A 50 9.76 0.40 -3.16
N PRO A 51 10.13 1.40 -2.33
CA PRO A 51 9.68 2.78 -2.53
C PRO A 51 9.88 3.32 -3.95
N ILE A 52 10.99 2.94 -4.59
CA ILE A 52 11.35 3.35 -5.95
C ILE A 52 10.60 2.59 -7.05
N SER A 53 9.99 1.44 -6.73
CA SER A 53 9.30 0.57 -7.69
C SER A 53 8.04 1.25 -8.24
N TRP A 54 7.73 0.97 -9.50
CA TRP A 54 6.44 1.31 -10.10
C TRP A 54 5.50 0.12 -10.04
N VAL A 55 4.37 0.27 -9.36
CA VAL A 55 3.36 -0.78 -9.19
C VAL A 55 2.12 -0.42 -10.00
N PRO A 56 1.48 -1.37 -10.72
CA PRO A 56 0.21 -1.13 -11.38
C PRO A 56 -0.83 -0.56 -10.40
N GLU A 57 -1.52 0.50 -10.79
CA GLU A 57 -2.42 1.24 -9.90
C GLU A 57 -3.54 0.34 -9.37
N VAL A 58 -4.10 -0.54 -10.20
CA VAL A 58 -5.11 -1.52 -9.79
C VAL A 58 -4.62 -2.40 -8.62
N ALA A 59 -3.40 -2.93 -8.72
CA ALA A 59 -2.80 -3.74 -7.66
C ALA A 59 -2.53 -2.90 -6.41
N ALA A 60 -2.04 -1.67 -6.59
CA ALA A 60 -1.80 -0.76 -5.47
C ALA A 60 -3.11 -0.44 -4.74
N THR A 61 -4.19 -0.08 -5.43
CA THR A 61 -5.51 0.20 -4.84
C THR A 61 -6.04 -1.00 -4.05
N ARG A 62 -5.89 -2.22 -4.57
CA ARG A 62 -6.27 -3.47 -3.87
C ARG A 62 -5.47 -3.63 -2.57
N ILE A 63 -4.16 -3.40 -2.61
CA ILE A 63 -3.28 -3.45 -1.44
C ILE A 63 -3.68 -2.38 -0.41
N PHE A 64 -3.89 -1.13 -0.82
CA PHE A 64 -4.31 -0.04 0.07
C PHE A 64 -5.62 -0.35 0.77
N LYS A 65 -6.61 -0.87 0.02
CA LYS A 65 -7.90 -1.25 0.58
C LYS A 65 -7.75 -2.39 1.60
N ALA A 66 -7.10 -3.48 1.22
CA ALA A 66 -6.90 -4.64 2.10
C ALA A 66 -6.17 -4.25 3.40
N ALA A 67 -5.10 -3.46 3.29
CA ALA A 67 -4.36 -3.02 4.46
C ALA A 67 -5.16 -2.02 5.31
N GLY A 68 -5.96 -1.15 4.69
CA GLY A 68 -6.86 -0.25 5.42
C GLY A 68 -7.88 -1.01 6.24
N ASP A 69 -8.56 -1.99 5.65
CA ASP A 69 -9.56 -2.83 6.31
C ASP A 69 -8.97 -3.60 7.51
N ILE A 70 -7.68 -3.95 7.46
CA ILE A 70 -6.96 -4.62 8.56
C ILE A 70 -6.51 -3.62 9.64
N LEU A 71 -5.87 -2.52 9.25
CA LEU A 71 -5.25 -1.57 10.19
C LEU A 71 -6.27 -0.69 10.92
N PHE A 72 -7.38 -0.40 10.25
CA PHE A 72 -8.41 0.53 10.70
C PHE A 72 -9.80 -0.12 10.68
N ALA A 73 -9.85 -1.39 11.08
CA ALA A 73 -11.11 -2.11 11.25
C ALA A 73 -12.06 -1.32 12.17
N GLY A 74 -13.24 -0.98 11.67
CA GLY A 74 -14.24 -0.18 12.38
C GLY A 74 -14.18 1.34 12.12
N ALA A 75 -13.20 1.83 11.36
CA ALA A 75 -13.23 3.21 10.89
C ALA A 75 -14.34 3.39 9.83
N PRO A 76 -15.04 4.55 9.81
CA PRO A 76 -16.04 4.84 8.78
C PRO A 76 -15.46 4.87 7.36
N SER A 77 -14.16 5.17 7.23
CA SER A 77 -13.45 5.14 5.94
C SER A 77 -11.99 4.71 6.14
N PRO A 78 -11.70 3.40 6.13
CA PRO A 78 -10.35 2.88 6.35
C PRO A 78 -9.31 3.40 5.37
N LEU A 79 -9.70 3.65 4.11
CA LEU A 79 -8.80 4.19 3.09
C LEU A 79 -8.40 5.65 3.37
N ILE A 80 -9.30 6.46 3.94
CA ILE A 80 -8.95 7.82 4.37
C ILE A 80 -7.96 7.78 5.53
N GLU A 81 -8.13 6.85 6.48
CA GLU A 81 -7.19 6.67 7.58
C GLU A 81 -5.81 6.21 7.11
N VAL A 82 -5.74 5.34 6.10
CA VAL A 82 -4.48 5.01 5.41
C VAL A 82 -3.83 6.28 4.83
N GLY A 83 -4.59 7.09 4.09
CA GLY A 83 -4.09 8.35 3.54
C GLY A 83 -3.56 9.32 4.60
N ARG A 84 -4.27 9.45 5.73
CA ARG A 84 -3.85 10.26 6.88
C ARG A 84 -2.55 9.74 7.51
N GLY A 85 -2.45 8.43 7.71
CA GLY A 85 -1.26 7.78 8.24
C GLY A 85 -0.03 7.99 7.36
N MET A 86 -0.20 7.82 6.04
CA MET A 86 0.85 8.07 5.06
C MET A 86 1.27 9.55 5.01
N ALA A 87 0.30 10.48 5.01
CA ALA A 87 0.60 11.91 5.02
C ALA A 87 1.43 12.30 6.26
N LYS A 88 1.03 11.79 7.44
CA LYS A 88 1.79 11.98 8.69
C LYS A 88 3.21 11.44 8.57
N ALA A 89 3.38 10.21 8.07
CA ALA A 89 4.70 9.59 7.91
C ALA A 89 5.61 10.36 6.94
N ASN A 90 5.06 10.83 5.81
CA ASN A 90 5.79 11.64 4.84
C ASN A 90 6.24 12.98 5.44
N MET A 91 5.38 13.63 6.22
CA MET A 91 5.73 14.87 6.92
C MET A 91 6.83 14.62 7.96
N THR A 92 6.72 13.57 8.78
CA THR A 92 7.75 13.30 9.78
C THR A 92 9.09 12.88 9.17
N GLY A 93 9.11 12.16 8.05
CA GLY A 93 10.35 11.72 7.42
C GLY A 93 11.11 12.82 6.66
N ILE A 94 10.40 13.77 6.06
CA ILE A 94 11.01 14.90 5.33
C ILE A 94 11.46 15.99 6.31
N TYR A 95 10.68 16.25 7.37
CA TYR A 95 10.92 17.36 8.28
C TYR A 95 11.68 16.99 9.57
N SER A 96 12.04 15.72 9.81
CA SER A 96 12.80 15.33 11.03
C SER A 96 14.26 15.79 11.07
N MET A 97 14.77 16.42 9.99
CA MET A 97 16.14 16.98 9.93
C MET A 97 16.18 18.50 10.06
N LEU A 98 15.03 19.17 10.27
CA LEU A 98 14.92 20.61 10.53
C LEU A 98 14.60 20.84 12.01
#